data_AF-A0A835KL31-F1
#
_entry.id   AF-A0A835KL31-F1
#
_cell.length_a   1.000
_cell.length_b   1.000
_cell.length_c   1.000
_cell.angle_alpha   90.00
_cell.angle_beta   90.00
_cell.angle_gamma   90.00
#
_symmetry.space_group_name_H-M   'P 1'
#
loop_
_entity.id
_entity.type
_entity.pdbx_description
1 polymer ?
#
loop_
_entity_poly.entity_id
_entity_poly.type
_entity_poly.pdbx_seq_one_letter_code
_entity_poly.pdbx_strand_id
1 'polypeptide(L)'
;MLDALEVLDVSYSTAASPKPAMPPSALRFSSTLLVARLACCVLPDMAAGQIHFPNLRHLTLRFVTVSEHSLHAMLAGCPALNSLVLKCSYGFRCLRIDSQSLSCLAVYYADPRGEAEEIMLQDLILGNIPSLERLFQCGPFGDHRVRVLVLSAPKLKMLNGSKAKLLEHSPTIKEQDISQGEF
;
A
#
# COMPACT_ATOMS: atom_id res chain seq x y z
N MET A 1 -16.34 0.18 -31.42
CA MET A 1 -14.86 0.17 -31.34
C MET A 1 -14.51 1.03 -30.13
N LEU A 2 -14.48 0.45 -28.93
CA LEU A 2 -14.05 1.14 -27.69
C LEU A 2 -12.56 0.86 -27.58
N ASP A 3 -11.77 1.63 -28.32
CA ASP A 3 -10.32 1.45 -28.38
C ASP A 3 -9.71 1.88 -27.03
N ALA A 4 -8.93 0.95 -26.46
CA ALA A 4 -7.99 1.14 -25.35
C ALA A 4 -8.45 2.07 -24.21
N LEU A 5 -9.19 1.52 -23.24
CA LEU A 5 -9.42 2.23 -21.97
C LEU A 5 -8.09 2.32 -21.20
N GLU A 6 -7.55 3.52 -21.08
CA GLU A 6 -6.33 3.80 -20.31
C GLU A 6 -6.62 4.11 -18.84
N VAL A 7 -7.80 4.66 -18.55
CA VAL A 7 -8.21 5.08 -17.21
C VAL A 7 -9.49 4.38 -16.82
N LEU A 8 -9.43 3.61 -15.74
CA LEU A 8 -10.58 2.99 -15.10
C LEU A 8 -10.87 3.74 -13.81
N ASP A 9 -12.05 4.35 -13.72
CA ASP A 9 -12.56 4.94 -12.49
C ASP A 9 -13.89 4.27 -12.14
N VAL A 10 -13.89 3.50 -11.06
CA VAL A 10 -15.07 2.82 -10.52
C VAL A 10 -15.29 3.37 -9.13
N SER A 11 -16.34 4.17 -8.96
CA SER A 11 -16.73 4.72 -7.66
C SER A 11 -18.19 4.40 -7.39
N TYR A 12 -18.45 3.75 -6.26
CA TYR A 12 -19.79 3.51 -5.77
C TYR A 12 -20.17 4.48 -4.65
N SER A 13 -21.46 4.48 -4.30
CA SER A 13 -21.95 5.27 -3.17
C SER A 13 -21.39 4.74 -1.86
N THR A 14 -20.93 5.63 -0.98
CA THR A 14 -20.52 5.29 0.39
C THR A 14 -21.68 4.81 1.25
N ALA A 15 -22.93 5.08 0.84
CA ALA A 15 -24.13 4.68 1.55
C ALA A 15 -24.67 3.30 1.11
N ALA A 16 -24.03 2.64 0.14
CA ALA A 16 -24.48 1.33 -0.34
C ALA A 16 -24.16 0.25 0.71
N SER A 17 -25.21 -0.42 1.21
CA SER A 17 -25.10 -1.60 2.07
C SER A 17 -25.89 -2.77 1.45
N PRO A 18 -25.23 -3.92 1.14
CA PRO A 18 -23.79 -4.17 1.22
C PRO A 18 -22.97 -3.38 0.16
N LYS A 19 -21.67 -3.18 0.43
CA LYS A 19 -20.73 -2.57 -0.54
C LYS A 19 -20.71 -3.42 -1.82
N PRO A 20 -20.88 -2.82 -3.02
CA PRO A 20 -20.90 -3.56 -4.27
C PRO A 20 -19.52 -4.15 -4.60
N ALA A 21 -19.52 -5.30 -5.26
CA ALA A 21 -18.29 -5.92 -5.76
C ALA A 21 -17.76 -5.19 -7.00
N MET A 22 -16.44 -5.21 -7.20
CA MET A 22 -15.84 -4.72 -8.45
C MET A 22 -16.44 -5.48 -9.66
N PRO A 23 -16.87 -4.77 -10.72
CA PRO A 23 -17.47 -5.42 -11.87
C PRO A 23 -16.40 -6.20 -12.67
N PRO A 24 -16.65 -7.47 -13.06
CA PRO A 24 -15.69 -8.27 -13.82
C PRO A 24 -15.29 -7.65 -15.17
N SER A 25 -16.15 -6.78 -15.72
CA SER A 25 -15.87 -6.04 -16.95
C SER A 25 -14.65 -5.12 -16.86
N ALA A 26 -14.27 -4.69 -15.65
CA ALA A 26 -13.05 -3.90 -15.42
C ALA A 26 -11.78 -4.67 -15.84
N LEU A 27 -11.78 -6.00 -15.74
CA LEU A 27 -10.63 -6.85 -16.10
C LEU A 27 -10.43 -6.96 -17.61
N ARG A 28 -11.44 -6.63 -18.44
CA ARG A 28 -11.34 -6.78 -19.91
C ARG A 28 -10.36 -5.79 -20.55
N PHE A 29 -10.06 -4.69 -19.88
CA PHE A 29 -9.17 -3.65 -20.38
C PHE A 29 -7.76 -3.77 -19.80
N SER A 30 -7.40 -4.92 -19.22
CA SER A 30 -6.23 -4.99 -18.37
C SER A 30 -4.91 -4.71 -19.09
N SER A 31 -4.83 -5.03 -20.39
CA SER A 31 -3.65 -4.82 -21.23
C SER A 31 -3.44 -3.36 -21.63
N THR A 32 -4.46 -2.51 -21.65
CA THR A 32 -4.34 -1.09 -22.03
C THR A 32 -4.38 -0.14 -20.84
N LEU A 33 -4.73 -0.65 -19.66
CA LEU A 33 -4.96 0.16 -18.49
C LEU A 33 -3.67 0.74 -17.92
N LEU A 34 -3.61 2.07 -17.81
CA LEU A 34 -2.51 2.83 -17.23
C LEU A 34 -2.85 3.34 -15.82
N VAL A 35 -4.12 3.66 -15.58
CA VAL A 35 -4.62 4.23 -14.33
C VAL A 35 -5.87 3.49 -13.88
N ALA A 36 -5.89 3.06 -12.62
CA ALA A 36 -7.03 2.42 -11.98
C ALA A 36 -7.37 3.14 -10.68
N ARG A 37 -8.63 3.55 -10.54
CA ARG A 37 -9.18 4.23 -9.38
C ARG A 37 -10.42 3.45 -8.97
N LEU A 38 -10.37 2.84 -7.81
CA LEU A 38 -11.45 2.04 -7.27
C LEU A 38 -11.89 2.66 -5.96
N ALA A 39 -13.19 2.85 -5.79
CA ALA A 39 -13.73 3.44 -4.60
C ALA A 39 -15.05 2.84 -4.13
N CYS A 40 -15.17 2.70 -2.80
CA CYS A 40 -16.38 2.28 -2.10
C CYS A 40 -16.89 0.90 -2.56
N CYS A 41 -15.97 -0.02 -2.88
CA CYS A 41 -16.29 -1.36 -3.36
C CYS A 41 -15.54 -2.44 -2.59
N VAL A 42 -16.03 -3.68 -2.70
CA VAL A 42 -15.31 -4.87 -2.24
C VAL A 42 -14.56 -5.46 -3.43
N LEU A 43 -13.27 -5.73 -3.25
CA LEU A 43 -12.51 -6.53 -4.19
C LEU A 43 -12.86 -8.01 -3.97
N PRO A 44 -13.23 -8.76 -5.02
CA PRO A 44 -13.44 -10.20 -4.89
C PRO A 44 -12.16 -10.89 -4.41
N ASP A 45 -12.28 -12.10 -3.89
CA ASP A 45 -11.09 -12.87 -3.55
C ASP A 45 -10.42 -13.35 -4.84
N MET A 46 -9.26 -12.76 -5.15
CA MET A 46 -8.53 -12.95 -6.39
C MET A 46 -7.29 -13.79 -6.12
N ALA A 47 -7.23 -14.94 -6.78
CA ALA A 47 -6.03 -15.76 -6.80
C ALA A 47 -4.92 -15.09 -7.62
N ALA A 48 -3.67 -15.40 -7.27
CA ALA A 48 -2.51 -14.99 -8.05
C ALA A 48 -2.66 -15.42 -9.52
N GLY A 49 -2.48 -14.47 -10.45
CA GLY A 49 -2.61 -14.70 -11.90
C GLY A 49 -4.00 -14.43 -12.50
N GLN A 50 -5.04 -14.21 -11.68
CA GLN A 50 -6.36 -13.79 -12.20
C GLN A 50 -6.41 -12.30 -12.53
N ILE A 51 -5.52 -11.51 -11.91
CA ILE A 51 -5.34 -10.10 -12.21
C ILE A 51 -4.00 -9.92 -12.90
N HIS A 52 -4.02 -9.37 -14.10
CA HIS A 52 -2.81 -9.01 -14.82
C HIS A 52 -3.01 -7.68 -15.55
N PHE A 53 -2.50 -6.61 -14.95
CA PHE A 53 -2.50 -5.25 -15.50
C PHE A 53 -1.05 -4.83 -15.84
N PRO A 54 -0.48 -5.35 -16.95
CA PRO A 54 0.94 -5.22 -17.25
C PRO A 54 1.40 -3.77 -17.41
N ASN A 55 0.51 -2.89 -17.86
CA ASN A 55 0.81 -1.50 -18.16
C ASN A 55 0.34 -0.52 -17.08
N LEU A 56 -0.25 -1.01 -15.98
CA LEU A 56 -0.81 -0.15 -14.95
C LEU A 56 0.30 0.59 -14.21
N ARG A 57 0.27 1.92 -14.28
CA ARG A 57 1.24 2.81 -13.65
C ARG A 57 0.72 3.41 -12.35
N HIS A 58 -0.59 3.63 -12.25
CA HIS A 58 -1.20 4.29 -11.10
C HIS A 58 -2.39 3.49 -10.58
N LEU A 59 -2.34 3.08 -9.32
CA LEU A 59 -3.43 2.40 -8.64
C LEU A 59 -3.87 3.22 -7.43
N THR A 60 -5.15 3.57 -7.37
CA THR A 60 -5.77 4.24 -6.22
C THR A 60 -6.93 3.39 -5.71
N LEU A 61 -6.87 2.99 -4.45
CA LEU A 61 -7.96 2.33 -3.73
C LEU A 61 -8.49 3.28 -2.65
N ARG A 62 -9.80 3.55 -2.64
CA ARG A 62 -10.42 4.50 -1.71
C ARG A 62 -11.66 3.89 -1.03
N PHE A 63 -11.69 3.69 0.28
CA PHE A 63 -12.80 2.99 0.95
C PHE A 63 -13.07 1.61 0.33
N VAL A 64 -11.99 0.89 0.00
CA VAL A 64 -12.06 -0.43 -0.61
C VAL A 64 -11.77 -1.49 0.44
N THR A 65 -12.61 -2.51 0.51
CA THR A 65 -12.39 -3.68 1.35
C THR A 65 -11.76 -4.78 0.49
N VAL A 66 -10.59 -5.28 0.88
CA VAL A 66 -9.81 -6.27 0.12
C VAL A 66 -9.05 -7.20 1.07
N SER A 67 -9.04 -8.49 0.78
CA SER A 67 -8.24 -9.45 1.55
C SER A 67 -6.74 -9.21 1.35
N GLU A 68 -5.94 -9.52 2.36
CA GLU A 68 -4.48 -9.42 2.27
C GLU A 68 -3.92 -10.19 1.06
N HIS A 69 -4.42 -11.41 0.83
CA HIS A 69 -4.02 -12.25 -0.30
C HIS A 69 -4.38 -11.60 -1.65
N SER A 70 -5.59 -11.06 -1.77
CA SER A 70 -6.06 -10.42 -3.01
C SER A 70 -5.30 -9.14 -3.33
N LEU A 71 -4.99 -8.33 -2.32
CA LEU A 71 -4.18 -7.13 -2.51
C LEU A 71 -2.77 -7.50 -2.98
N HIS A 72 -2.16 -8.53 -2.39
CA HIS A 72 -0.86 -9.02 -2.83
C HIS A 72 -0.90 -9.58 -4.26
N ALA A 73 -1.90 -10.39 -4.60
CA ALA A 73 -2.10 -10.92 -5.95
C ALA A 73 -2.28 -9.80 -6.98
N MET A 74 -3.05 -8.75 -6.65
CA MET A 74 -3.24 -7.59 -7.52
C MET A 74 -1.93 -6.82 -7.75
N LEU A 75 -1.15 -6.59 -6.69
CA LEU A 75 0.15 -5.90 -6.82
C LEU A 75 1.15 -6.72 -7.64
N ALA A 76 1.19 -8.04 -7.45
CA ALA A 76 2.02 -8.95 -8.24
C ALA A 76 1.63 -8.95 -9.74
N GLY A 77 0.34 -8.74 -10.04
CA GLY A 77 -0.18 -8.60 -11.40
C GLY A 77 0.09 -7.24 -12.07
N CYS A 78 0.72 -6.28 -11.38
CA CYS A 78 0.96 -4.92 -11.87
C CYS A 78 2.47 -4.58 -11.91
N PRO A 79 3.26 -5.21 -12.81
CA PRO A 79 4.72 -5.05 -12.84
C PRO A 79 5.21 -3.65 -13.22
N ALA A 80 4.39 -2.83 -13.89
CA ALA A 80 4.73 -1.45 -14.26
C ALA A 80 4.25 -0.39 -13.24
N LEU A 81 3.76 -0.83 -12.06
CA LEU A 81 3.14 0.07 -11.09
C LEU A 81 4.15 1.05 -10.54
N ASN A 82 3.91 2.33 -10.79
CA ASN A 82 4.78 3.43 -10.38
C ASN A 82 4.25 4.13 -9.13
N SER A 83 2.92 4.23 -8.99
CA SER A 83 2.27 4.87 -7.85
C SER A 83 1.14 4.04 -7.28
N LEU A 84 1.20 3.81 -5.98
CA LEU A 84 0.15 3.16 -5.21
C LEU A 84 -0.40 4.13 -4.17
N VAL A 85 -1.71 4.34 -4.19
CA VAL A 85 -2.43 5.14 -3.22
C VAL A 85 -3.51 4.29 -2.57
N LEU A 86 -3.43 4.16 -1.25
CA LEU A 86 -4.40 3.47 -0.43
C LEU A 86 -5.04 4.51 0.49
N LYS A 87 -6.35 4.71 0.40
CA LYS A 87 -7.07 5.72 1.16
C LYS A 87 -8.25 5.10 1.88
N CYS A 88 -8.10 4.94 3.20
CA CYS A 88 -9.12 4.35 4.05
C CYS A 88 -9.52 2.97 3.49
N SER A 89 -8.54 2.14 3.13
CA SER A 89 -8.79 0.78 2.63
C SER A 89 -8.61 -0.23 3.75
N TYR A 90 -9.40 -1.29 3.74
CA TYR A 90 -9.57 -2.21 4.86
C TYR A 90 -9.52 -3.68 4.39
N GLY A 91 -9.48 -4.62 5.33
CA GLY A 91 -9.51 -6.06 5.08
C GLY A 91 -8.14 -6.77 5.16
N PHE A 92 -7.08 -6.06 5.55
CA PHE A 92 -5.73 -6.59 5.63
C PHE A 92 -4.97 -5.97 6.82
N ARG A 93 -4.18 -6.79 7.54
CA ARG A 93 -3.38 -6.34 8.69
C ARG A 93 -1.93 -6.08 8.33
N CYS A 94 -1.39 -6.86 7.40
CA CYS A 94 -0.02 -6.76 6.95
C CYS A 94 -0.01 -6.51 5.45
N LEU A 95 0.74 -5.51 4.99
CA LEU A 95 0.97 -5.26 3.58
C LEU A 95 2.45 -5.36 3.31
N ARG A 96 2.86 -6.46 2.69
CA ARG A 96 4.20 -6.62 2.14
C ARG A 96 4.20 -6.20 0.68
N ILE A 97 5.09 -5.28 0.33
CA ILE A 97 5.26 -4.79 -1.03
C ILE A 97 6.67 -5.09 -1.50
N ASP A 98 6.77 -5.80 -2.61
CA ASP A 98 7.98 -6.03 -3.37
C ASP A 98 7.73 -5.53 -4.80
N SER A 99 8.47 -4.52 -5.26
CA SER A 99 8.24 -3.91 -6.58
C SER A 99 9.47 -3.20 -7.10
N GLN A 100 9.83 -3.46 -8.36
CA GLN A 100 10.99 -2.81 -9.00
C GLN A 100 10.65 -1.41 -9.57
N SER A 101 9.37 -1.13 -9.83
CA SER A 101 8.91 0.08 -10.52
C SER A 101 8.28 1.13 -9.60
N LEU A 102 7.86 0.73 -8.39
CA LEU A 102 7.09 1.61 -7.51
C LEU A 102 7.97 2.76 -6.99
N SER A 103 7.66 3.99 -7.39
CA SER A 103 8.36 5.20 -6.93
C SER A 103 7.60 6.00 -5.88
N CYS A 104 6.27 5.83 -5.81
CA CYS A 104 5.42 6.60 -4.90
C CYS A 104 4.43 5.68 -4.19
N LEU A 105 4.45 5.70 -2.87
CA LEU A 105 3.49 5.01 -2.02
C LEU A 105 2.84 6.03 -1.09
N ALA A 106 1.51 6.12 -1.13
CA ALA A 106 0.75 6.96 -0.23
C ALA A 106 -0.31 6.12 0.49
N VAL A 107 -0.31 6.19 1.81
CA VAL A 107 -1.25 5.45 2.64
C VAL A 107 -1.94 6.40 3.61
N TYR A 108 -3.26 6.52 3.44
CA TYR A 108 -4.13 7.33 4.27
C TYR A 108 -5.05 6.40 5.04
N TYR A 109 -5.13 6.59 6.35
CA TYR A 109 -6.00 5.81 7.22
C TYR A 109 -7.03 6.74 7.86
N ALA A 110 -8.23 6.22 8.09
CA ALA A 110 -9.23 6.88 8.91
C ALA A 110 -9.93 5.79 9.73
N ASP A 111 -10.32 6.16 10.93
CA ASP A 111 -11.15 5.31 11.79
C ASP A 111 -12.43 4.94 11.02
N PRO A 112 -12.75 3.65 10.83
CA PRO A 112 -14.00 3.20 10.24
C PRO A 112 -15.14 3.73 11.13
N ARG A 113 -15.77 4.82 10.71
CA ARG A 113 -16.88 5.46 11.42
C ARG A 113 -18.09 4.53 11.53
N GLY A 114 -18.06 3.60 12.49
CA GLY A 114 -19.12 2.64 12.77
C GLY A 114 -19.00 1.28 12.09
N GLU A 115 -17.95 1.00 11.30
CA GLU A 115 -17.69 -0.33 10.72
C GLU A 115 -16.71 -1.11 11.61
N ALA A 116 -17.12 -1.42 12.84
CA ALA A 116 -16.27 -1.97 13.91
C ALA A 116 -15.58 -3.32 13.59
N GLU A 117 -15.95 -3.97 12.49
CA GLU A 117 -15.40 -5.26 12.07
C GLU A 117 -14.33 -5.15 10.97
N GLU A 118 -14.07 -3.94 10.45
CA GLU A 118 -13.09 -3.77 9.37
C GLU A 118 -11.65 -3.90 9.89
N ILE A 119 -10.93 -4.87 9.30
CA ILE A 119 -9.52 -5.12 9.60
C ILE A 119 -8.67 -3.95 9.10
N MET A 120 -8.00 -3.25 10.01
CA MET A 120 -7.09 -2.14 9.68
C MET A 120 -5.66 -2.62 9.46
N LEU A 121 -4.94 -1.91 8.58
CA LEU A 121 -3.52 -2.09 8.37
C LEU A 121 -2.74 -1.77 9.65
N GLN A 122 -1.87 -2.68 10.06
CA GLN A 122 -0.98 -2.50 11.21
C GLN A 122 0.49 -2.48 10.79
N ASP A 123 0.87 -3.32 9.82
CA ASP A 123 2.25 -3.48 9.35
C ASP A 123 2.36 -3.20 7.86
N LEU A 124 3.24 -2.28 7.49
CA LEU A 124 3.65 -2.02 6.12
C LEU A 124 5.12 -2.41 5.94
N ILE A 125 5.36 -3.51 5.24
CA ILE A 125 6.70 -4.05 5.00
C ILE A 125 7.11 -3.71 3.57
N LEU A 126 8.10 -2.82 3.44
CA LEU A 126 8.72 -2.47 2.17
C LEU A 126 9.89 -3.43 1.94
N GLY A 127 9.64 -4.50 1.19
CA GLY A 127 10.57 -5.60 0.96
C GLY A 127 11.75 -5.19 0.08
N ASN A 128 11.64 -5.40 -1.22
CA ASN A 128 12.61 -4.92 -2.21
C ASN A 128 11.97 -3.89 -3.15
N ILE A 129 12.16 -2.61 -2.83
CA ILE A 129 11.58 -1.48 -3.58
C ILE A 129 12.66 -0.45 -3.93
N PRO A 130 13.60 -0.77 -4.84
CA PRO A 130 14.75 0.08 -5.14
C PRO A 130 14.39 1.42 -5.79
N SER A 131 13.22 1.51 -6.41
CA SER A 131 12.75 2.72 -7.09
C SER A 131 11.93 3.64 -6.20
N LEU A 132 11.65 3.26 -4.95
CA LEU A 132 10.78 4.04 -4.07
C LEU A 132 11.44 5.37 -3.73
N GLU A 133 10.86 6.47 -4.18
CA GLU A 133 11.36 7.82 -3.92
C GLU A 133 10.53 8.53 -2.85
N ARG A 134 9.23 8.26 -2.78
CA ARG A 134 8.29 8.98 -1.90
C ARG A 134 7.39 8.02 -1.15
N LEU A 135 7.40 8.14 0.17
CA LEU A 135 6.44 7.48 1.05
C LEU A 135 5.66 8.55 1.83
N PHE A 136 4.34 8.54 1.68
CA PHE A 136 3.43 9.39 2.43
C PHE A 136 2.55 8.54 3.33
N GLN A 137 2.47 8.94 4.60
CA GLN A 137 1.57 8.32 5.57
C GLN A 137 0.81 9.40 6.31
N CYS A 138 -0.51 9.25 6.37
CA CYS A 138 -1.39 10.18 7.05
C CYS A 138 -2.53 9.39 7.70
N GLY A 139 -2.84 9.67 8.96
CA GLY A 139 -3.87 8.97 9.70
C GLY A 139 -4.33 9.76 10.91
N PRO A 140 -5.42 9.33 11.58
CA PRO A 140 -5.92 10.00 12.78
C PRO A 140 -4.83 10.04 13.85
N PHE A 141 -4.82 11.12 14.63
CA PHE A 141 -3.95 11.26 15.79
C PHE A 141 -4.40 10.22 16.85
N GLY A 142 -3.61 9.17 17.09
CA GLY A 142 -3.92 8.11 18.04
C GLY A 142 -2.94 6.94 18.02
N ASP A 143 -3.18 5.93 18.87
CA ASP A 143 -2.29 4.77 19.10
C ASP A 143 -2.32 3.72 17.95
N HIS A 144 -3.21 3.90 16.97
CA HIS A 144 -3.35 3.01 15.81
C HIS A 144 -2.36 3.40 14.70
N ARG A 145 -1.09 3.51 15.09
CA ARG A 145 -0.04 3.92 14.18
C ARG A 145 0.43 2.72 13.37
N VAL A 146 0.32 2.81 12.04
CA VAL A 146 0.89 1.80 11.15
C VAL A 146 2.41 1.75 11.30
N ARG A 147 2.93 0.58 11.62
CA ARG A 147 4.36 0.30 11.68
C ARG A 147 4.89 0.15 10.26
N VAL A 148 5.97 0.86 9.95
CA VAL A 148 6.66 0.72 8.66
C VAL A 148 8.00 0.04 8.90
N LEU A 149 8.18 -1.10 8.24
CA LEU A 149 9.45 -1.81 8.19
C LEU A 149 10.02 -1.68 6.78
N VAL A 150 11.16 -1.02 6.67
CA VAL A 150 11.88 -0.87 5.40
C VAL A 150 13.01 -1.90 5.38
N LEU A 151 12.88 -2.92 4.53
CA LEU A 151 13.94 -3.92 4.33
C LEU A 151 14.93 -3.45 3.28
N SER A 152 14.46 -2.95 2.13
CA SER A 152 15.31 -2.41 1.06
C SER A 152 14.56 -1.36 0.23
N ALA A 153 14.90 -0.09 0.44
CA ALA A 153 14.41 1.05 -0.34
C ALA A 153 15.47 2.16 -0.45
N PRO A 154 16.58 1.93 -1.21
CA PRO A 154 17.74 2.83 -1.28
C PRO A 154 17.45 4.27 -1.72
N LYS A 155 16.40 4.50 -2.53
CA LYS A 155 16.05 5.84 -3.04
C LYS A 155 15.04 6.60 -2.17
N LEU A 156 14.62 6.02 -1.04
CA LEU A 156 13.47 6.50 -0.29
C LEU A 156 13.74 7.84 0.38
N LYS A 157 13.04 8.89 -0.07
CA LYS A 157 12.92 10.15 0.65
C LYS A 157 11.65 10.07 1.50
N MET A 158 11.82 9.89 2.80
CA MET A 158 10.71 9.92 3.74
C MET A 158 10.20 11.36 3.86
N LEU A 159 9.01 11.63 3.33
CA LEU A 159 8.31 12.89 3.50
C LEU A 159 7.30 12.69 4.63
N ASN A 160 7.82 12.63 5.85
CA ASN A 160 7.03 12.35 7.04
C ASN A 160 6.38 13.63 7.58
N GLY A 161 5.04 13.63 7.63
CA GLY A 161 4.27 14.58 8.43
C GLY A 161 4.30 14.28 9.94
N SER A 162 4.87 13.14 10.36
CA SER A 162 5.11 12.80 11.76
C SER A 162 6.19 11.72 11.91
N LYS A 163 7.23 12.02 12.72
CA LYS A 163 8.48 11.26 12.94
C LYS A 163 8.31 9.73 12.96
N ALA A 164 8.73 9.02 11.91
CA ALA A 164 8.91 7.56 11.94
C ALA A 164 10.23 7.25 12.67
N LYS A 165 10.20 6.30 13.63
CA LYS A 165 11.39 5.86 14.35
C LYS A 165 12.06 4.78 13.50
N LEU A 166 13.22 5.09 12.92
CA LEU A 166 14.08 4.11 12.29
C LEU A 166 14.63 3.20 13.40
N LEU A 167 14.30 1.92 13.36
CA LEU A 167 15.02 0.92 14.14
C LEU A 167 16.23 0.51 13.29
N GLU A 168 17.32 1.27 13.41
CA GLU A 168 18.62 0.81 12.94
C GLU A 168 19.14 -0.23 13.93
N HIS A 169 19.39 -1.44 13.45
CA HIS A 169 20.08 -2.47 14.22
C HIS A 169 21.57 -2.11 14.28
N SER A 170 22.00 -1.38 15.30
CA SER A 170 23.43 -1.25 15.62
C SER A 170 23.94 -2.58 16.19
N PRO A 171 25.00 -3.19 15.63
CA PRO A 171 25.67 -4.29 16.29
C PRO A 171 26.45 -3.79 17.50
N THR A 172 26.20 -4.41 18.65
CA THR A 172 26.90 -4.24 19.91
C THR A 172 28.40 -4.50 19.73
N ILE A 173 29.24 -3.49 19.93
CA ILE A 173 30.64 -3.69 20.31
C ILE A 173 30.80 -3.05 21.69
N LYS A 174 30.99 -3.91 22.70
CA LYS A 174 31.52 -3.53 24.00
C LYS A 174 33.03 -3.47 23.85
N GLU A 175 33.63 -2.31 24.03
CA GLU A 175 35.06 -2.22 24.34
C GLU A 175 35.24 -1.59 25.73
N GLN A 176 36.12 -2.26 26.47
CA GLN A 176 36.39 -2.14 27.89
C GLN A 176 37.20 -0.89 28.24
N ASP A 177 36.74 -0.25 29.30
CA ASP A 177 37.51 0.29 30.44
C ASP A 177 39.05 0.26 30.33
N ILE A 178 39.66 1.41 30.04
CA ILE A 178 40.95 1.82 30.61
C ILE A 178 40.92 3.34 30.84
N SER A 179 40.49 3.77 32.02
CA SER A 179 40.84 5.09 32.57
C SER A 179 41.63 4.89 33.85
N GLN A 180 42.95 5.09 33.82
CA GLN A 180 43.71 5.64 34.97
C GLN A 180 44.98 6.32 34.47
N GLY A 181 45.11 7.62 34.77
CA GLY A 181 46.32 8.40 34.53
C GLY A 181 46.12 9.90 34.80
N GLU A 182 46.47 10.31 36.03
CA GLU A 182 46.95 11.65 36.47
C GLU A 182 45.92 12.81 36.41
N PHE A 183 45.67 13.62 37.45
CA PHE A 183 46.41 14.07 38.65
C PHE A 183 45.47 14.20 39.86
#